data_AF-A0A436RXG6-F1
#
_entry.id   AF-A0A436RXG6-F1
#
_cell.length_a   1.000
_cell.length_b   1.000
_cell.length_c   1.000
_cell.angle_alpha   90.00
_cell.angle_beta   90.00
_cell.angle_gamma   90.00
#
_symmetry.space_group_name_H-M   'P 1'
#
loop_
_entity.id
_entity.type
_entity.pdbx_description
1 polymer ?
#
loop_
_entity_poly.entity_id
_entity_poly.type
_entity_poly.pdbx_seq_one_letter_code
_entity_poly.pdbx_strand_id
1 'polypeptide(L)' 'VLMDLHMPVMDGLDAIAAIRRHEESLAMPPIPIMVLSADSQEKTRHAVLAHGASGFVTKPLDPDALVQAVEGQVAA' A
#
# COMPACT_ATOMS: atom_id res chain seq x y z
N VAL A 1 6.83 -2.34 -1.69
CA VAL A 1 6.77 -0.87 -1.54
C VAL A 1 6.03 -0.52 -0.27
N LEU A 2 6.58 0.37 0.56
CA LEU A 2 5.84 1.02 1.64
C LEU A 2 5.30 2.36 1.10
N MET A 3 3.99 2.56 1.15
CA MET A 3 3.32 3.72 0.54
C MET A 3 2.66 4.56 1.63
N ASP A 4 3.01 5.84 1.73
CA ASP A 4 2.21 6.76 2.55
C ASP A 4 0.90 7.10 1.82
N LEU A 5 -0.21 7.12 2.54
CA LEU A 5 -1.50 7.49 1.93
C LEU A 5 -1.54 8.99 1.65
N HIS A 6 -1.16 9.82 2.61
CA HIS A 6 -1.29 11.27 2.51
C HIS A 6 0.03 11.92 2.09
N MET A 7 0.13 12.29 0.82
CA MET A 7 1.31 12.93 0.24
C MET A 7 0.93 14.21 -0.53
N PRO A 8 1.82 15.21 -0.59
CA PRO A 8 1.63 16.37 -1.45
C PRO A 8 1.74 15.99 -2.93
N VAL A 9 1.10 16.77 -3.80
CA VAL A 9 1.08 16.62 -5.27
C VAL A 9 0.26 15.42 -5.78
N MET A 10 0.52 14.21 -5.28
CA MET A 10 -0.17 12.98 -5.67
C MET A 10 -0.51 12.16 -4.42
N ASP A 11 -1.78 11.76 -4.29
CA ASP A 11 -2.24 10.93 -3.19
C ASP A 11 -1.78 9.46 -3.35
N GLY A 12 -1.66 8.74 -2.24
CA GLY A 12 -1.24 7.34 -2.25
C GLY A 12 -2.18 6.43 -3.05
N LEU A 13 -3.49 6.71 -3.08
CA LEU A 13 -4.44 5.95 -3.92
C LEU A 13 -4.14 6.11 -5.41
N ASP A 14 -3.89 7.34 -5.84
CA ASP A 14 -3.54 7.64 -7.23
C ASP A 14 -2.20 6.98 -7.61
N ALA A 15 -1.23 7.01 -6.70
CA ALA A 15 0.06 6.36 -6.89
C ALA A 15 -0.08 4.84 -7.04
N ILE A 16 -0.89 4.18 -6.20
CA ILE A 16 -1.18 2.74 -6.31
C ILE A 16 -1.79 2.43 -7.68
N ALA A 17 -2.82 3.18 -8.09
CA ALA A 17 -3.48 2.97 -9.37
C ALA A 17 -2.55 3.23 -10.57
N ALA A 18 -1.62 4.18 -10.46
CA ALA A 18 -0.59 4.43 -11.47
C ALA A 18 0.40 3.27 -11.56
N ILE A 19 0.87 2.74 -10.42
CA ILE A 19 1.76 1.57 -10.38
C ILE A 19 1.10 0.36 -11.02
N ARG A 20 -0.16 0.04 -10.66
CA ARG A 20 -0.88 -1.11 -11.23
C ARG A 20 -1.07 -1.02 -12.75
N ARG A 21 -1.45 0.16 -13.25
CA ARG A 21 -1.54 0.40 -14.70
C ARG A 21 -0.19 0.25 -15.41
N HIS A 22 0.89 0.70 -14.77
CA HIS A 22 2.23 0.57 -15.32
C HIS A 22 2.66 -0.90 -15.39
N GLU A 23 2.46 -1.67 -14.32
CA GLU A 23 2.74 -3.11 -14.28
C GLU A 23 1.94 -3.86 -15.35
N GLU A 24 0.65 -3.58 -15.48
CA GLU A 24 -0.21 -4.17 -16.52
C GLU A 24 0.29 -3.83 -17.93
N SER A 25 0.67 -2.58 -18.18
CA SER A 25 1.18 -2.14 -19.50
C SER A 25 2.49 -2.82 -19.90
N LEU A 26 3.28 -3.28 -18.92
CA LEU A 26 4.54 -3.97 -19.11
C LEU A 26 4.43 -5.50 -18.95
N ALA A 27 3.21 -6.02 -18.72
CA ALA A 27 2.97 -7.42 -18.36
C ALA A 27 3.83 -7.91 -17.17
N MET A 28 4.07 -7.03 -16.20
CA MET A 28 4.81 -7.34 -14.99
C MET A 28 3.88 -7.88 -13.90
N PRO A 29 4.35 -8.79 -13.04
CA PRO A 29 3.60 -9.20 -11.87
C PRO A 29 3.45 -8.02 -10.89
N PRO A 30 2.33 -7.92 -10.16
CA PRO A 30 2.12 -6.86 -9.21
C PRO A 30 3.12 -6.94 -8.05
N ILE A 31 3.85 -5.85 -7.79
CA ILE A 31 4.71 -5.77 -6.61
C ILE A 31 3.86 -5.62 -5.34
N PRO A 32 4.31 -6.12 -4.17
CA PRO A 32 3.59 -5.89 -2.93
C PRO A 32 3.60 -4.40 -2.54
N ILE A 33 2.42 -3.85 -2.25
CA ILE A 33 2.26 -2.46 -1.79
C ILE A 33 1.58 -2.44 -0.43
N MET A 34 2.29 -1.99 0.60
CA MET A 34 1.81 -1.84 1.96
C MET A 34 1.54 -0.36 2.24
N VAL A 35 0.29 0.00 2.49
CA VAL A 35 -0.10 1.38 2.76
C VAL A 35 0.07 1.73 4.23
N LEU A 36 0.59 2.91 4.51
CA LEU A 36 0.78 3.48 5.84
C LEU A 36 -0.15 4.69 5.97
N SER A 37 -1.06 4.71 6.94
CA SER A 37 -1.95 5.86 7.14
C SER A 37 -2.25 6.12 8.61
N ALA A 38 -2.43 7.38 8.98
CA ALA A 38 -2.98 7.74 10.30
C ALA A 38 -4.50 7.52 10.38
N ASP A 39 -5.18 7.42 9.23
CA ASP A 39 -6.61 7.15 9.17
C ASP A 39 -6.88 5.64 9.28
N SER A 40 -7.38 5.22 10.44
CA SER A 40 -7.72 3.82 10.72
C SER A 40 -9.13 3.43 10.30
N GLN A 41 -9.84 4.29 9.57
CA GLN A 41 -11.20 3.99 9.12
C GLN A 41 -11.22 2.80 8.17
N GLU A 42 -12.19 1.92 8.40
CA GLU A 42 -12.41 0.74 7.58
C GLU A 42 -12.71 1.11 6.11
N LYS A 43 -13.34 2.25 5.87
CA LYS A 43 -13.56 2.79 4.52
C LYS A 43 -12.24 3.03 3.78
N THR A 44 -11.26 3.60 4.47
CA THR A 44 -9.92 3.90 3.91
C THR A 44 -9.16 2.62 3.63
N ARG A 45 -9.21 1.65 4.54
CA ARG A 45 -8.66 0.30 4.32
C ARG A 45 -9.27 -0.37 3.09
N HIS A 46 -10.59 -0.36 2.95
CA HIS A 46 -11.26 -0.93 1.78
C HIS A 46 -10.89 -0.22 0.48
N ALA A 47 -10.79 1.12 0.51
CA ALA A 47 -10.41 1.89 -0.66
C ALA A 47 -9.02 1.50 -1.18
N VAL A 48 -8.01 1.45 -0.31
CA VAL A 48 -6.63 1.12 -0.75
C VAL A 48 -6.51 -0.30 -1.27
N LEU A 49 -7.19 -1.27 -0.64
CA LEU A 49 -7.19 -2.66 -1.09
C LEU A 49 -7.89 -2.81 -2.45
N ALA A 50 -9.01 -2.11 -2.66
CA ALA A 50 -9.71 -2.09 -3.93
C ALA A 50 -8.88 -1.48 -5.08
N HIS A 51 -7.94 -0.58 -4.77
CA HIS A 51 -7.00 -0.02 -5.75
C HIS A 51 -5.78 -0.93 -6.01
N GLY A 52 -5.68 -2.06 -5.31
CA GLY A 52 -4.63 -3.04 -5.50
C GLY A 52 -3.48 -2.96 -4.50
N ALA A 53 -3.67 -2.34 -3.34
CA ALA A 53 -2.74 -2.51 -2.23
C ALA A 53 -2.75 -3.96 -1.72
N SER A 54 -1.60 -4.44 -1.27
CA SER A 54 -1.43 -5.77 -0.67
C SER A 54 -1.76 -5.78 0.82
N GLY A 55 -1.62 -4.63 1.47
CA GLY A 55 -1.93 -4.50 2.89
C GLY A 55 -1.94 -3.05 3.36
N PHE A 56 -2.23 -2.89 4.65
CA PHE A 56 -2.42 -1.61 5.29
C PHE A 56 -1.92 -1.67 6.74
N VAL A 57 -1.22 -0.64 7.18
CA VAL A 57 -0.71 -0.46 8.54
C VAL A 57 -1.04 0.94 9.03
N THR A 58 -1.61 1.01 10.23
CA THR A 58 -2.00 2.27 10.86
C THR A 58 -0.80 2.95 11.53
N LYS A 59 -0.73 4.29 11.45
CA LYS A 59 0.20 5.13 12.22
C LYS A 59 -0.42 5.47 13.59
N PRO A 60 0.36 5.61 14.68
CA PRO A 60 1.82 5.49 14.74
C PRO A 60 2.28 4.04 14.55
N LEU A 61 3.38 3.86 13.83
CA LEU A 61 3.92 2.55 13.45
C LEU A 61 4.74 1.97 14.60
N ASP A 62 4.35 0.78 15.05
CA ASP A 62 5.23 -0.09 15.83
C ASP A 62 6.27 -0.70 14.87
N PRO A 63 7.58 -0.48 15.07
CA PRO A 63 8.63 -1.04 14.23
C PRO A 63 8.55 -2.57 14.08
N ASP A 64 8.21 -3.29 15.14
CA ASP A 64 8.16 -4.76 15.12
C ASP A 64 6.97 -5.23 14.29
N ALA A 65 5.81 -4.57 14.44
CA ALA A 65 4.63 -4.86 13.64
C ALA A 65 4.84 -4.54 12.16
N LEU A 66 5.58 -3.46 11.85
CA LEU A 66 5.92 -3.12 10.47
C LEU A 66 6.84 -4.17 9.84
N VAL A 67 7.86 -4.62 10.55
CA VAL A 67 8.78 -5.67 10.07
C VAL A 67 8.00 -6.96 9.78
N GLN A 68 7.18 -7.43 10.72
CA GLN A 68 6.37 -8.63 10.53
C GLN A 68 5.44 -8.52 9.31
N ALA A 69 4.81 -7.37 9.14
CA ALA A 69 3.88 -7.16 8.04
C ALA A 69 4.60 -7.09 6.68
N VAL A 70 5.85 -6.62 6.64
CA VAL A 70 6.68 -6.65 5.41
C VAL A 70 7.21 -8.04 5.12
N GLU A 71 7.70 -8.77 6.13
CA GLU A 71 8.20 -10.14 5.96
C GLU A 71 7.15 -11.07 5.35
N GLY A 72 5.88 -10.94 5.77
CA GLY A 72 4.77 -11.69 5.20
C GLY A 72 4.49 -11.42 3.71
N GLN A 73 5.06 -10.35 3.14
CA GLN A 73 4.88 -9.96 1.73
C GLN A 73 6.11 -10.25 0.84
N VAL A 74 7.27 -10.55 1.44
CA VAL A 74 8.53 -10.79 0.70
C VAL A 74 8.69 -12.27 0.30
N ALA A 75 7.94 -13.17 0.92
CA ALA A 75 8.05 -14.61 0.71
C ALA A 75 7.12 -15.19 -0.38
N ALA A 76 6.46 -14.35 -1.19
CA ALA A 76 5.50 -14.77 -2.23
C ALA A 76 6.06 -14.62 -3.65
#